data_AF-C1CA91-F1
#
_entry.id   AF-C1CA91-F1
#
_cell.length_a   1.000
_cell.length_b   1.000
_cell.length_c   1.000
_cell.angle_alpha   90.00
_cell.angle_beta   90.00
_cell.angle_gamma   90.00
#
_symmetry.space_group_name_H-M   'P 1'
#
loop_
_entity.id
_entity.type
_entity.pdbx_description
1 polymer ?
#
loop_
_entity_poly.entity_id
_entity_poly.type
_entity_poly.pdbx_seq_one_letter_code
_entity_poly.pdbx_strand_id
1 'polypeptide(L)'
;MLAVLKTAYQLKHAKGGRKPKLSLEDLLMATLQYVREYRTYEEIAAVFGIHESNLLRRSQWVEVTLVQSGVTISRTHLSAENTVIVDATEVKINRPKKIN
;
A
#
# COMPACT_ATOMS: atom_id res chain seq x y z
N MET A 1 0.60 -11.37 -12.31
CA MET A 1 1.02 -10.14 -11.58
C MET A 1 2.50 -9.81 -11.83
N LEU A 2 3.44 -10.66 -11.41
CA LEU A 2 4.88 -10.35 -11.53
C LEU A 2 5.36 -10.10 -12.98
N ALA A 3 4.88 -10.88 -13.96
CA ALA A 3 5.23 -10.67 -15.37
C ALA A 3 4.82 -9.28 -15.88
N VAL A 4 3.60 -8.82 -15.53
CA VAL A 4 3.12 -7.46 -15.85
C VAL A 4 4.04 -6.41 -15.24
N LEU A 5 4.39 -6.57 -13.96
CA LEU A 5 5.29 -5.64 -13.27
C LEU A 5 6.68 -5.62 -13.89
N LYS A 6 7.22 -6.76 -14.31
CA LYS A 6 8.51 -6.84 -15.01
C LYS A 6 8.46 -6.08 -16.33
N THR A 7 7.43 -6.29 -17.15
CA THR A 7 7.26 -5.56 -18.42
C THR A 7 7.11 -4.05 -18.20
N ALA A 8 6.24 -3.64 -17.28
CA ALA A 8 6.03 -2.22 -16.96
C ALA A 8 7.28 -1.56 -16.37
N TYR A 9 8.03 -2.28 -15.54
CA TYR A 9 9.29 -1.81 -14.98
C TYR A 9 10.35 -1.62 -16.06
N GLN A 10 10.49 -2.56 -16.99
CA GLN A 10 11.43 -2.42 -18.11
C GLN A 10 11.10 -1.21 -18.99
N LEU A 11 9.82 -0.98 -19.29
CA LEU A 11 9.39 0.22 -20.04
C LEU A 11 9.70 1.51 -19.28
N LYS A 12 9.42 1.54 -17.97
CA LYS A 12 9.68 2.71 -17.11
C LYS A 12 11.18 3.01 -16.97
N HIS A 13 12.02 1.97 -16.91
CA HIS A 13 13.47 2.08 -16.75
C HIS A 13 14.26 1.98 -18.05
N ALA A 14 13.61 1.99 -19.21
CA ALA A 14 14.27 1.95 -20.52
C ALA A 14 15.24 3.14 -20.72
N LYS A 15 14.93 4.30 -20.12
CA LYS A 15 15.78 5.50 -20.13
C LYS A 15 16.84 5.53 -19.01
N GLY A 16 16.99 4.43 -18.27
CA GLY A 16 17.86 4.35 -17.10
C GLY A 16 17.22 4.92 -15.83
N GLY A 17 18.02 4.95 -14.75
CA GLY A 17 17.60 5.45 -13.45
C GLY A 17 18.20 4.65 -12.30
N ARG A 18 17.95 5.12 -11.07
CA ARG A 18 18.43 4.44 -9.86
C ARG A 18 17.74 3.08 -9.71
N LYS A 19 18.54 2.03 -9.49
CA LYS A 19 18.01 0.70 -9.14
C LYS A 19 17.31 0.78 -7.76
N PRO A 20 16.06 0.33 -7.65
CA PRO A 20 15.36 0.30 -6.37
C PRO A 20 16.06 -0.67 -5.41
N LYS A 21 16.02 -0.34 -4.11
CA LYS A 21 16.58 -1.19 -3.04
C LYS A 21 15.86 -2.54 -2.92
N LEU A 22 14.57 -2.55 -3.25
CA LEU A 22 13.69 -3.70 -3.07
C LEU A 22 13.33 -4.30 -4.44
N SER A 23 13.44 -5.63 -4.56
CA SER A 23 13.12 -6.38 -5.78
C SER A 23 11.65 -6.20 -6.20
N LEU A 24 11.30 -6.61 -7.43
CA LEU A 24 9.89 -6.54 -7.87
C LEU A 24 9.05 -7.62 -7.18
N GLU A 25 9.66 -8.77 -6.88
CA GLU A 25 9.07 -9.86 -6.12
C GLU A 25 8.71 -9.42 -4.70
N ASP A 26 9.67 -8.82 -3.98
CA ASP A 26 9.45 -8.33 -2.61
C ASP A 26 8.48 -7.15 -2.57
N LEU A 27 8.53 -6.27 -3.59
CA LEU A 27 7.57 -5.19 -3.69
C LEU A 27 6.14 -5.71 -3.87
N LEU A 28 5.94 -6.69 -4.76
CA LEU A 28 4.65 -7.33 -4.96
C LEU A 28 4.17 -7.99 -3.67
N MET A 29 5.08 -8.68 -2.96
CA MET A 29 4.78 -9.29 -1.66
C MET A 29 4.33 -8.24 -0.65
N ALA A 30 5.08 -7.16 -0.47
CA ALA A 30 4.75 -6.07 0.45
C ALA A 30 3.37 -5.45 0.14
N THR A 31 3.07 -5.22 -1.14
CA THR A 31 1.75 -4.71 -1.56
C THR A 31 0.63 -5.71 -1.25
N LEU A 32 0.85 -7.01 -1.46
CA LEU A 32 -0.14 -8.03 -1.13
C LEU A 32 -0.40 -8.14 0.38
N GLN A 33 0.63 -8.00 1.22
CA GLN A 33 0.47 -7.96 2.68
C GLN A 33 -0.42 -6.80 3.11
N TYR A 34 -0.24 -5.62 2.50
CA TYR A 34 -1.12 -4.48 2.76
C TYR A 34 -2.56 -4.73 2.29
N VAL A 35 -2.75 -5.20 1.05
CA VAL A 35 -4.09 -5.31 0.43
C VAL A 35 -4.89 -6.52 0.94
N ARG A 36 -4.23 -7.63 1.29
CA ARG A 36 -4.88 -8.89 1.68
C ARG A 36 -4.88 -9.15 3.17
N GLU A 37 -3.78 -8.81 3.84
CA GLU A 37 -3.57 -9.12 5.26
C GLU A 37 -3.79 -7.90 6.16
N TYR A 38 -4.09 -6.73 5.56
CA TYR A 38 -4.34 -5.47 6.29
C TYR A 38 -3.20 -5.07 7.23
N ARG A 39 -1.97 -5.55 6.99
CA ARG A 39 -0.78 -5.10 7.73
C ARG A 39 -0.48 -3.65 7.44
N THR A 40 0.01 -2.91 8.43
CA THR A 40 0.30 -1.48 8.25
C THR A 40 1.56 -1.29 7.39
N TYR A 41 1.63 -0.16 6.68
CA TYR A 41 2.83 0.16 5.90
C TYR A 41 4.07 0.30 6.79
N GLU A 42 3.92 0.76 8.03
CA GLU A 42 5.00 0.86 9.01
C GLU A 42 5.59 -0.51 9.34
N GLU A 43 4.74 -1.48 9.71
CA GLU A 43 5.15 -2.85 10.02
C GLU A 43 5.83 -3.52 8.82
N ILE A 44 5.22 -3.42 7.63
CA ILE A 44 5.78 -4.02 6.42
C ILE A 44 7.12 -3.36 6.07
N ALA A 45 7.21 -2.03 6.15
CA ALA A 45 8.42 -1.29 5.84
C ALA A 45 9.57 -1.64 6.80
N ALA A 46 9.27 -1.87 8.07
CA ALA A 46 10.23 -2.34 9.07
C ALA A 46 10.80 -3.72 8.70
N VAL A 47 9.95 -4.67 8.28
CA VAL A 47 10.37 -6.03 7.84
C VAL A 47 11.33 -5.95 6.64
N PHE A 48 11.05 -5.08 5.67
CA PHE A 48 11.87 -4.94 4.46
C PHE A 48 13.04 -3.93 4.62
N GLY A 49 13.20 -3.30 5.78
CA GLY A 49 14.26 -2.33 6.04
C GLY A 49 14.23 -1.12 5.10
N ILE A 50 13.03 -0.64 4.76
CA ILE A 50 12.81 0.55 3.94
C ILE A 50 11.95 1.58 4.69
N HIS A 51 11.97 2.83 4.22
CA HIS A 51 11.11 3.86 4.80
C HIS A 51 9.66 3.66 4.34
N GLU A 52 8.70 3.85 5.24
CA GLU A 52 7.27 3.70 4.98
C GLU A 52 6.81 4.48 3.74
N SER A 53 7.17 5.76 3.65
CA SER A 53 6.82 6.62 2.52
C SER A 53 7.35 6.11 1.16
N ASN A 54 8.47 5.38 1.16
CA ASN A 54 8.99 4.74 -0.05
C ASN A 54 8.13 3.53 -0.41
N LEU A 55 7.78 2.71 0.58
CA LEU A 55 6.90 1.56 0.38
C LEU A 55 5.51 1.99 -0.13
N LEU A 56 4.92 3.03 0.45
CA LEU A 56 3.62 3.56 0.02
C LEU A 56 3.64 3.97 -1.46
N ARG A 57 4.59 4.81 -1.86
CA ARG A 57 4.72 5.27 -3.26
C ARG A 57 4.92 4.12 -4.23
N ARG A 58 5.72 3.11 -3.85
CA ARG A 58 5.98 1.96 -4.72
C ARG A 58 4.78 1.01 -4.79
N SER A 59 4.06 0.82 -3.69
CA SER A 59 2.84 -0.01 -3.65
C SER A 59 1.72 0.61 -4.48
N GLN A 60 1.54 1.93 -4.41
CA GLN A 60 0.63 2.68 -5.29
C GLN A 60 0.96 2.44 -6.78
N TRP A 61 2.25 2.47 -7.14
CA TRP A 61 2.65 2.17 -8.53
C TRP A 61 2.30 0.74 -8.95
N VAL A 62 2.48 -0.24 -8.06
CA VAL A 62 2.09 -1.64 -8.30
C VAL A 62 0.58 -1.75 -8.52
N GLU A 63 -0.22 -1.18 -7.62
CA GLU A 63 -1.69 -1.22 -7.71
C GLU A 63 -2.18 -0.62 -9.04
N VAL A 64 -1.71 0.59 -9.39
CA VAL A 64 -2.09 1.25 -10.65
C VAL A 64 -1.68 0.42 -11.87
N THR A 65 -0.47 -0.12 -11.87
CA THR A 65 0.04 -0.93 -12.99
C THR A 65 -0.78 -2.21 -13.18
N LEU A 66 -1.14 -2.87 -12.08
CA LEU A 66 -1.95 -4.08 -12.12
C LEU A 66 -3.38 -3.78 -12.59
N VAL A 67 -4.01 -2.73 -12.07
CA VAL A 67 -5.35 -2.30 -12.50
C VAL A 67 -5.36 -1.96 -13.99
N GLN A 68 -4.37 -1.21 -14.49
CA GLN A 68 -4.25 -0.89 -15.92
C GLN A 68 -4.07 -2.14 -16.81
N SER A 69 -3.46 -3.20 -16.27
CA SER A 69 -3.32 -4.47 -16.98
C SER A 69 -4.56 -5.39 -16.89
N GLY A 70 -5.63 -4.93 -16.24
CA GLY A 70 -6.84 -5.74 -16.00
C GLY A 70 -6.71 -6.74 -14.85
N VAL A 71 -5.64 -6.66 -14.05
CA VAL A 71 -5.41 -7.53 -12.91
C VAL A 71 -5.88 -6.83 -11.65
N THR A 72 -7.04 -7.22 -11.13
CA THR A 72 -7.57 -6.69 -9.87
C THR A 72 -7.12 -7.56 -8.70
N ILE A 73 -6.43 -6.96 -7.73
CA ILE A 73 -6.25 -7.56 -6.41
C ILE A 73 -7.49 -7.20 -5.61
N SER A 74 -8.47 -8.11 -5.57
CA SER A 74 -9.62 -7.96 -4.66
C SER A 74 -9.09 -7.87 -3.22
N ARG A 75 -9.69 -7.07 -2.34
CA ARG A 75 -9.39 -7.20 -0.91
C ARG A 75 -10.03 -8.48 -0.44
N THR A 76 -9.36 -9.22 0.44
CA THR A 76 -9.92 -10.44 1.03
C THR A 76 -11.27 -10.08 1.63
N HIS A 77 -12.31 -10.87 1.34
CA HIS A 77 -13.61 -10.67 1.99
C HIS A 77 -13.37 -10.84 3.48
N LEU A 78 -13.51 -9.76 4.25
CA LEU A 78 -13.43 -9.84 5.70
C LEU A 78 -14.52 -10.82 6.13
N SER A 79 -14.13 -11.90 6.81
CA SER A 79 -15.09 -12.74 7.52
C SER A 79 -15.86 -11.84 8.50
N ALA A 80 -17.15 -12.13 8.72
CA ALA A 80 -17.97 -11.38 9.66
C ALA A 80 -17.34 -11.31 11.07
N GLU A 81 -16.52 -12.31 11.42
CA GLU A 81 -15.78 -12.39 12.69
C GLU A 81 -14.69 -11.32 12.85
N ASN A 82 -14.14 -10.79 11.75
CA ASN A 82 -13.08 -9.77 11.75
C ASN A 82 -13.61 -8.36 11.41
N THR A 83 -14.93 -8.17 11.39
CA THR A 83 -15.55 -6.90 11.01
C THR A 83 -15.98 -6.16 12.27
N VAL A 84 -15.28 -5.07 12.62
CA VAL A 84 -15.71 -4.15 13.67
C VAL A 84 -16.59 -3.07 13.04
N ILE A 85 -17.88 -3.06 13.39
CA ILE A 85 -18.77 -1.94 13.04
C ILE A 85 -18.51 -0.85 14.07
N VAL A 86 -17.89 0.24 13.65
CA VAL A 86 -17.69 1.43 14.49
C VAL A 86 -18.80 2.42 14.19
N ASP A 87 -19.72 2.61 15.13
CA ASP A 87 -20.68 3.70 15.08
C ASP A 87 -19.97 4.99 15.55
N ALA A 88 -19.86 5.97 14.65
CA ALA A 88 -19.20 7.23 14.93
C ALA A 88 -20.26 8.32 15.13
N THR A 89 -20.64 8.57 16.39
CA THR A 89 -21.47 9.72 16.73
C THR A 89 -20.61 10.96 16.92
N GLU A 90 -20.78 11.97 16.07
CA GLU A 90 -20.14 13.27 16.28
C GLU A 90 -20.76 13.99 17.48
N VAL A 91 -19.93 14.36 18.46
CA VAL A 91 -20.34 15.19 19.59
C VAL A 91 -19.77 16.59 19.41
N LYS A 92 -20.62 17.62 19.55
CA LYS A 92 -20.17 19.02 19.52
C LYS A 92 -19.21 19.27 20.69
N ILE A 93 -17.91 19.42 20.40
CA ILE A 93 -16.93 19.88 21.39
C ILE A 93 -16.90 21.41 21.43
N ASN A 94 -16.82 21.99 22.62
CA ASN A 94 -16.71 23.43 22.78
C ASN A 94 -15.27 23.88 22.49
N ARG A 95 -15.09 24.97 21.73
CA ARG A 95 -13.75 25.50 21.42
C ARG A 95 -13.06 25.94 22.72
N PRO A 96 -11.82 25.48 23.01
CA PRO A 96 -11.07 25.98 24.15
C PRO A 96 -10.87 27.49 24.04
N LYS A 97 -11.21 28.24 25.09
CA LYS A 97 -10.97 29.69 25.13
C LYS A 97 -9.47 29.94 25.23
N LYS A 98 -8.95 30.90 24.47
CA LYS A 98 -7.57 31.37 24.62
C LYS A 98 -7.40 31.97 26.02
N ILE A 99 -6.38 31.50 26.73
CA ILE A 99 -5.88 32.18 27.94
C ILE A 99 -4.92 33.26 27.43
N ASN A 100 -5.17 34.51 27.81
CA ASN A 100 -4.25 35.63 27.58
C ASN A 100 -3.20 35.67 28.69
#